data_AF-R6JYK7-F1
#
_entry.id   AF-R6JYK7-F1
#
_cell.length_a   1.000
_cell.length_b   1.000
_cell.length_c   1.000
_cell.angle_alpha   90.00
_cell.angle_beta   90.00
_cell.angle_gamma   90.00
#
_symmetry.space_group_name_H-M   'P 1'
#
loop_
_entity.id
_entity.type
_entity.pdbx_description
1 polymer ?
#
loop_
_entity_poly.entity_id
_entity_poly.type
_entity_poly.pdbx_seq_one_letter_code
_entity_poly.pdbx_strand_id
1 'polypeptide(L)'
;MTRQRILTGWAIGLLMGVMTAGTAFGAESGWKTEDGVLKFVDSKGNYVTNEWRIRDGKSYFLGSDGEIEKSTWIENTYYVDDKGVMVKNSWVHTDGKDGLKEEGWYFLGKNGKTEEGWKNVGDGRYNFDSDGKMRTGWFYEGDNIYYLGGKDDGAMKRGWVCLEFDEDNLPEIGDISREYKKADENSRWFFFQNNGKAKRSLSGNYDQETIHGEKYYFDQNGAMLTGWHAVKEKADSDDATGISRFVYLGGKDDGAIAKGQWKQLSEHPGDSDDGAAISKKGDEELPKEGDKEWYYFENNGTPAYLKTGISTMNAATVRVDGENYFVNQYGCRKNGLVKIVSGGRVMVGYFGEKGSDGRMLTGRNTGIVDDDGKRCTFYFNTSGSNKGAGFSGEKDGFLYYNGLLVTADGDSRYEVYKVDGKYYLVNGSGKVQTNEKAYKSDGDYVYLVEDREVYYTDDSGKKTKKADSGATLPDFTCDQVYEL
;
A
#
# COMPACT_ATOMS: atom_id res chain seq x y z
N MET A 1 4.23 -7.61 60.19
CA MET A 1 4.48 -9.07 60.25
C MET A 1 3.62 -9.71 59.18
N THR A 2 4.19 -10.00 58.03
CA THR A 2 3.49 -10.62 56.91
C THR A 2 3.31 -12.10 57.24
N ARG A 3 2.08 -12.52 57.53
CA ARG A 3 1.75 -13.92 57.81
C ARG A 3 1.71 -14.66 56.47
N GLN A 4 2.79 -15.34 56.10
CA GLN A 4 2.71 -16.41 55.09
C GLN A 4 1.80 -17.51 55.62
N ARG A 5 0.60 -17.65 55.06
CA ARG A 5 -0.36 -18.69 55.41
C ARG A 5 -0.55 -19.63 54.21
N ILE A 6 0.09 -20.79 54.30
CA ILE A 6 -0.14 -21.92 53.39
C ILE A 6 -1.53 -22.47 53.71
N LEU A 7 -2.52 -22.14 52.87
CA LEU A 7 -3.84 -22.78 52.90
C LEU A 7 -3.71 -24.15 52.22
N THR A 8 -3.76 -25.23 53.02
CA THR A 8 -3.87 -26.59 52.49
C THR A 8 -5.30 -26.82 52.03
N GLY A 9 -5.46 -27.22 50.77
CA GLY A 9 -6.74 -27.27 50.06
C GLY A 9 -7.79 -28.15 50.75
N TRP A 10 -8.82 -27.50 51.27
CA TRP A 10 -10.14 -28.08 51.49
C TRP A 10 -11.12 -27.19 50.73
N ALA A 11 -12.02 -27.80 49.95
CA ALA A 11 -13.07 -27.07 49.25
C ALA A 11 -14.04 -26.46 50.27
N ILE A 12 -13.88 -25.17 50.58
CA ILE A 12 -14.73 -24.44 51.53
C ILE A 12 -15.99 -24.00 50.76
N GLY A 13 -17.11 -24.66 51.04
CA GLY A 13 -18.41 -24.33 50.46
C GLY A 13 -19.02 -23.07 51.07
N LEU A 14 -19.62 -22.22 50.24
CA LEU A 14 -20.43 -21.09 50.69
C LEU A 14 -21.71 -21.63 51.37
N LEU A 15 -21.69 -21.75 52.71
CA LEU A 15 -22.83 -22.30 53.46
C LEU A 15 -23.90 -21.21 53.67
N MET A 16 -24.98 -21.24 52.88
CA MET A 16 -26.16 -20.40 53.10
C MET A 16 -27.02 -20.98 54.24
N GLY A 17 -26.74 -20.58 55.48
CA GLY A 17 -27.60 -20.91 56.62
C GLY A 17 -28.79 -19.96 56.73
N VAL A 18 -30.00 -20.42 56.41
CA VAL A 18 -31.26 -19.77 56.83
C VAL A 18 -31.67 -20.39 58.17
N MET A 19 -31.71 -19.60 59.25
CA MET A 19 -32.15 -20.10 60.55
C MET A 19 -33.69 -20.02 60.67
N THR A 20 -34.31 -21.16 60.95
CA THR A 20 -35.66 -21.26 61.53
C THR A 20 -35.51 -21.53 63.03
N ALA A 21 -36.25 -20.78 63.85
CA ALA A 21 -36.12 -20.81 65.31
C ALA A 21 -36.70 -22.09 65.92
N GLY A 22 -35.91 -22.78 66.76
CA GLY A 22 -36.34 -23.86 67.63
C GLY A 22 -35.44 -23.92 68.87
N THR A 23 -36.04 -23.92 70.06
CA THR A 23 -35.34 -23.80 71.35
C THR A 23 -34.66 -25.09 71.80
N ALA A 24 -33.34 -25.02 72.00
CA ALA A 24 -32.60 -25.88 72.92
C ALA A 24 -31.57 -25.00 73.64
N PHE A 25 -31.40 -25.16 74.95
CA PHE A 25 -30.36 -24.46 75.72
C PHE A 25 -28.97 -24.94 75.26
N GLY A 26 -28.35 -24.17 74.37
CA GLY A 26 -27.02 -24.31 73.80
C GLY A 26 -26.62 -22.95 73.22
N ALA A 27 -25.33 -22.60 73.23
CA ALA A 27 -24.87 -21.26 72.87
C ALA A 27 -25.51 -20.74 71.56
N GLU A 28 -26.11 -19.55 71.57
CA GLU A 28 -26.71 -18.95 70.38
C GLU A 28 -25.64 -18.78 69.29
N SER A 29 -25.80 -19.51 68.18
CA SER A 29 -24.97 -19.36 67.00
C SER A 29 -25.26 -18.03 66.33
N GLY A 30 -24.23 -17.32 65.89
CA GLY A 30 -24.39 -16.05 65.21
C GLY A 30 -23.17 -15.15 65.30
N TRP A 31 -23.34 -13.94 64.77
CA TRP A 31 -22.34 -12.88 64.80
C TRP A 31 -22.23 -12.29 66.21
N LYS A 32 -21.01 -12.27 66.77
CA LYS A 32 -20.70 -11.67 68.08
C LYS A 32 -19.59 -10.64 67.94
N THR A 33 -19.70 -9.55 68.69
CA THR A 33 -18.63 -8.55 68.79
C THR A 33 -17.98 -8.69 70.15
N GLU A 34 -16.69 -9.00 70.16
CA GLU A 34 -15.88 -9.17 71.37
C GLU A 34 -14.66 -8.26 71.24
N ASP A 35 -14.45 -7.38 72.22
CA ASP A 35 -13.36 -6.39 72.22
C ASP A 35 -13.27 -5.56 70.92
N GLY A 36 -14.42 -5.28 70.30
CA GLY A 36 -14.52 -4.55 69.04
C GLY A 36 -14.25 -5.38 67.78
N VAL A 37 -13.95 -6.67 67.91
CA VAL A 37 -13.71 -7.61 66.82
C VAL A 37 -14.97 -8.42 66.55
N LEU A 38 -15.40 -8.42 65.29
CA LEU A 38 -16.57 -9.16 64.84
C LEU A 38 -16.18 -10.61 64.49
N LYS A 39 -16.81 -11.59 65.15
CA LYS A 39 -16.59 -13.03 64.97
C LYS A 39 -17.92 -13.76 64.75
N PHE A 40 -17.86 -15.01 64.28
CA PHE A 40 -19.05 -15.87 64.14
C PHE A 40 -18.91 -17.12 65.01
N VAL A 41 -19.96 -17.45 65.77
CA VAL A 41 -20.02 -18.63 66.65
C VAL A 41 -21.01 -19.64 66.08
N ASP A 42 -20.61 -20.91 66.02
CA ASP A 42 -21.47 -22.00 65.56
C ASP A 42 -22.48 -22.46 66.63
N SER A 43 -23.37 -23.40 66.28
CA SER A 43 -24.39 -23.96 67.20
C SER A 43 -23.84 -24.71 68.42
N LYS A 44 -22.52 -24.98 68.43
CA LYS A 44 -21.82 -25.65 69.53
C LYS A 44 -21.03 -24.67 70.40
N GLY A 45 -21.08 -23.37 70.08
CA GLY A 45 -20.35 -22.34 70.81
C GLY A 45 -18.90 -22.13 70.35
N ASN A 46 -18.47 -22.76 69.26
CA ASN A 46 -17.10 -22.60 68.73
C ASN A 46 -17.02 -21.44 67.73
N TYR A 47 -15.88 -20.74 67.68
CA TYR A 47 -15.63 -19.76 66.62
C TYR A 47 -15.44 -20.46 65.27
N VAL A 48 -16.15 -19.97 64.26
CA VAL A 48 -15.95 -20.38 62.87
C VAL A 48 -14.68 -19.74 62.34
N THR A 49 -13.84 -20.55 61.68
CA THR A 49 -12.56 -20.15 61.10
C THR A 49 -12.42 -20.73 59.69
N ASN A 50 -11.66 -20.05 58.84
CA ASN A 50 -11.46 -20.37 57.42
C ASN A 50 -12.76 -20.65 56.65
N GLU A 51 -13.81 -19.85 56.87
CA GLU A 51 -15.11 -20.05 56.23
C GLU A 51 -15.77 -18.72 55.84
N TRP A 52 -16.54 -18.75 54.76
CA TRP A 52 -17.41 -17.65 54.37
C TRP A 52 -18.70 -17.62 55.21
N ARG A 53 -19.08 -16.42 55.68
CA ARG A 53 -20.36 -16.16 56.33
C ARG A 53 -21.04 -14.93 55.76
N ILE A 54 -22.36 -14.96 55.75
CA ILE A 54 -23.18 -13.85 55.26
C ILE A 54 -23.72 -13.05 56.44
N ARG A 55 -23.68 -11.73 56.31
CA ARG A 55 -24.33 -10.79 57.21
C ARG A 55 -24.92 -9.65 56.39
N ASP A 56 -26.21 -9.37 56.56
CA ASP A 56 -26.89 -8.26 55.88
C ASP A 56 -26.71 -8.28 54.34
N GLY A 57 -26.76 -9.48 53.76
CA GLY A 57 -26.58 -9.70 52.31
C GLY A 57 -25.13 -9.59 51.80
N LYS A 58 -24.16 -9.37 52.70
CA LYS A 58 -22.73 -9.25 52.38
C LYS A 58 -21.97 -10.48 52.84
N SER A 59 -20.99 -10.90 52.04
CA SER A 59 -20.13 -12.05 52.35
C SER A 59 -18.84 -11.59 53.01
N TYR A 60 -18.47 -12.24 54.11
CA TYR A 60 -17.25 -12.01 54.89
C TYR A 60 -16.52 -13.34 55.06
N PHE A 61 -15.19 -13.33 55.00
CA PHE A 61 -14.38 -14.52 55.26
C PHE A 61 -13.79 -14.45 56.68
N LEU A 62 -14.04 -15.49 57.48
CA LEU A 62 -13.46 -15.63 58.81
C LEU A 62 -12.12 -16.32 58.64
N GLY A 63 -11.03 -15.64 59.00
CA GLY A 63 -9.67 -16.15 58.92
C GLY A 63 -9.39 -17.26 59.92
N SER A 64 -8.13 -17.70 60.00
CA SER A 64 -7.76 -18.85 60.85
C SER A 64 -7.83 -18.56 62.35
N ASP A 65 -7.92 -17.29 62.75
CA ASP A 65 -8.14 -16.81 64.12
C ASP A 65 -9.61 -16.44 64.41
N GLY A 66 -10.49 -16.66 63.42
CA GLY A 66 -11.93 -16.40 63.53
C GLY A 66 -12.31 -14.93 63.39
N GLU A 67 -11.36 -14.08 62.99
CA GLU A 67 -11.59 -12.66 62.68
C GLU A 67 -11.91 -12.47 61.19
N ILE A 68 -12.58 -11.37 60.86
CA ILE A 68 -12.86 -11.03 59.45
C ILE A 68 -11.58 -10.58 58.77
N GLU A 69 -11.22 -11.26 57.67
CA GLU A 69 -10.12 -10.85 56.79
C GLU A 69 -10.51 -9.57 56.03
N LYS A 70 -9.53 -8.68 55.78
CA LYS A 70 -9.75 -7.35 55.16
C LYS A 70 -8.61 -7.02 54.20
N SER A 71 -8.93 -6.31 53.13
CA SER A 71 -7.99 -5.83 52.11
C SER A 71 -7.04 -6.92 51.61
N THR A 72 -7.54 -8.14 51.41
CA THR A 72 -6.70 -9.30 51.10
C THR A 72 -7.39 -10.29 50.18
N TRP A 73 -6.57 -11.11 49.54
CA TRP A 73 -7.00 -12.21 48.69
C TRP A 73 -7.36 -13.43 49.52
N ILE A 74 -8.52 -14.02 49.24
CA ILE A 74 -8.99 -15.27 49.83
C ILE A 74 -8.86 -16.36 48.78
N GLU A 75 -8.09 -17.41 49.11
CA GLU A 75 -7.84 -18.58 48.24
C GLU A 75 -7.37 -18.19 46.83
N ASN A 76 -6.64 -17.06 46.70
CA ASN A 76 -6.21 -16.49 45.42
C ASN A 76 -7.34 -16.37 44.38
N THR A 77 -8.61 -16.27 44.81
CA THR A 77 -9.78 -16.29 43.91
C THR A 77 -10.76 -15.15 44.21
N TYR A 78 -10.90 -14.76 45.47
CA TYR A 78 -11.80 -13.69 45.89
C TYR A 78 -11.00 -12.58 46.55
N TYR A 79 -11.50 -11.36 46.49
CA TYR A 79 -10.93 -10.23 47.22
C TYR A 79 -11.95 -9.67 48.22
N VAL A 80 -11.51 -9.36 49.43
CA VAL A 80 -12.31 -8.67 50.43
C VAL A 80 -11.79 -7.24 50.63
N ASP A 81 -12.69 -6.27 50.67
CA ASP A 81 -12.34 -4.84 50.79
C ASP A 81 -11.84 -4.47 52.21
N ASP A 82 -11.62 -3.18 52.45
CA ASP A 82 -11.18 -2.62 53.73
C ASP A 82 -12.17 -2.87 54.89
N LYS A 83 -13.41 -3.22 54.58
CA LYS A 83 -14.46 -3.60 55.52
C LYS A 83 -14.64 -5.11 55.62
N GLY A 84 -13.88 -5.88 54.85
CA GLY A 84 -13.94 -7.35 54.79
C GLY A 84 -15.08 -7.89 53.93
N VAL A 85 -15.70 -7.04 53.12
CA VAL A 85 -16.80 -7.42 52.24
C VAL A 85 -16.23 -7.96 50.94
N MET A 86 -16.73 -9.12 50.50
CA MET A 86 -16.35 -9.69 49.20
C MET A 86 -16.68 -8.74 48.04
N VAL A 87 -15.66 -8.38 47.28
CA VAL A 87 -15.76 -7.54 46.09
C VAL A 87 -16.42 -8.32 44.95
N LYS A 88 -17.32 -7.66 44.20
CA LYS A 88 -18.06 -8.21 43.06
C LYS A 88 -18.23 -7.14 41.99
N ASN A 89 -18.24 -7.56 40.72
CA ASN A 89 -18.36 -6.71 39.54
C ASN A 89 -17.44 -5.47 39.57
N SER A 90 -16.21 -5.64 40.02
CA SER A 90 -15.28 -4.52 40.20
C SER A 90 -13.84 -4.94 39.94
N TRP A 91 -13.05 -3.94 39.52
CA TRP A 91 -11.61 -4.04 39.40
C TRP A 91 -10.93 -3.97 40.78
N VAL A 92 -9.85 -4.73 40.93
CA VAL A 92 -8.93 -4.70 42.08
C VAL A 92 -7.50 -4.65 41.54
N HIS A 93 -6.71 -3.70 42.04
CA HIS A 93 -5.28 -3.64 41.78
C HIS A 93 -4.51 -4.24 42.95
N THR A 94 -3.56 -5.13 42.67
CA THR A 94 -2.68 -5.75 43.66
C THR A 94 -1.25 -5.26 43.47
N ASP A 95 -0.50 -5.08 44.56
CA ASP A 95 0.91 -4.62 44.53
C ASP A 95 1.92 -5.77 44.53
N GLY A 96 1.45 -7.00 44.61
CA GLY A 96 2.25 -8.23 44.56
C GLY A 96 3.10 -8.53 45.80
N LYS A 97 3.09 -7.67 46.83
CA LYS A 97 4.06 -7.78 47.93
C LYS A 97 3.75 -8.87 48.94
N ASP A 98 2.51 -9.33 48.99
CA ASP A 98 2.06 -10.38 49.91
C ASP A 98 2.28 -11.81 49.36
N GLY A 99 2.59 -11.94 48.07
CA GLY A 99 2.81 -13.22 47.39
C GLY A 99 1.53 -14.03 47.14
N LEU A 100 0.34 -13.46 47.35
CA LEU A 100 -0.93 -14.13 47.07
C LEU A 100 -1.32 -13.99 45.58
N LYS A 101 -1.04 -12.83 45.02
CA LYS A 101 -1.24 -12.49 43.61
C LYS A 101 -0.07 -11.68 43.11
N GLU A 102 0.19 -11.72 41.81
CA GLU A 102 1.16 -10.82 41.19
C GLU A 102 0.65 -9.38 41.15
N GLU A 103 1.56 -8.42 41.03
CA GLU A 103 1.21 -7.02 40.75
C GLU A 103 0.39 -6.91 39.46
N GLY A 104 -0.70 -6.16 39.51
CA GLY A 104 -1.57 -5.90 38.37
C GLY A 104 -3.06 -5.82 38.71
N TRP A 105 -3.86 -5.72 37.66
CA TRP A 105 -5.31 -5.59 37.72
C TRP A 105 -6.01 -6.94 37.60
N TYR A 106 -7.06 -7.12 38.40
CA TYR A 106 -7.94 -8.29 38.41
C TYR A 106 -9.39 -7.82 38.38
N PHE A 107 -10.28 -8.54 37.72
CA PHE A 107 -11.71 -8.24 37.74
C PHE A 107 -12.48 -9.34 38.47
N LEU A 108 -13.24 -8.94 39.49
CA LEU A 108 -14.07 -9.85 40.27
C LEU A 108 -15.45 -9.87 39.65
N GLY A 109 -15.89 -11.04 39.18
CA GLY A 109 -17.16 -11.25 38.52
C GLY A 109 -18.37 -11.14 39.47
N LYS A 110 -19.55 -11.46 38.94
CA LYS A 110 -20.83 -11.38 39.69
C LYS A 110 -20.89 -12.23 40.95
N ASN A 111 -20.13 -13.32 40.98
CA ASN A 111 -20.03 -14.24 42.12
C ASN A 111 -18.83 -13.90 43.03
N GLY A 112 -18.04 -12.87 42.70
CA GLY A 112 -16.86 -12.45 43.43
C GLY A 112 -15.59 -13.23 43.07
N LYS A 113 -15.66 -14.20 42.16
CA LYS A 113 -14.47 -14.89 41.65
C LYS A 113 -13.72 -14.00 40.66
N THR A 114 -12.40 -14.10 40.64
CA THR A 114 -11.59 -13.58 39.54
C THR A 114 -12.05 -14.13 38.21
N GLU A 115 -12.18 -13.26 37.21
CA GLU A 115 -12.45 -13.69 35.84
C GLU A 115 -11.16 -14.13 35.13
N GLU A 116 -11.30 -15.08 34.21
CA GLU A 116 -10.23 -15.62 33.36
C GLU A 116 -10.64 -15.53 31.89
N GLY A 117 -9.66 -15.46 30.99
CA GLY A 117 -9.86 -15.39 29.54
C GLY A 117 -10.54 -14.09 29.08
N TRP A 118 -11.18 -14.14 27.91
CA TRP A 118 -11.84 -12.98 27.32
C TRP A 118 -13.14 -12.60 28.04
N LYS A 119 -13.28 -11.33 28.44
CA LYS A 119 -14.48 -10.78 29.07
C LYS A 119 -14.81 -9.38 28.59
N ASN A 120 -16.10 -9.06 28.59
CA ASN A 120 -16.56 -7.69 28.40
C ASN A 120 -16.81 -7.08 29.78
N VAL A 121 -16.19 -5.93 30.04
CA VAL A 121 -16.33 -5.18 31.30
C VAL A 121 -16.63 -3.73 30.92
N GLY A 122 -17.84 -3.26 31.24
CA GLY A 122 -18.33 -2.00 30.68
C GLY A 122 -18.31 -2.03 29.15
N ASP A 123 -17.73 -1.00 28.55
CA ASP A 123 -17.58 -0.86 27.10
C ASP A 123 -16.30 -1.53 26.54
N GLY A 124 -15.41 -1.97 27.44
CA GLY A 124 -14.14 -2.60 27.09
C GLY A 124 -14.22 -4.11 26.97
N ARG A 125 -13.30 -4.68 26.18
CA ARG A 125 -13.06 -6.13 26.12
C ARG A 125 -11.63 -6.41 26.58
N TYR A 126 -11.51 -7.30 27.55
CA TYR A 126 -10.27 -7.59 28.29
C TYR A 126 -9.95 -9.07 28.19
N ASN A 127 -8.68 -9.42 28.32
CA ASN A 127 -8.24 -10.81 28.48
C ASN A 127 -7.54 -10.95 29.84
N PHE A 128 -7.87 -12.00 30.56
CA PHE A 128 -7.25 -12.36 31.83
C PHE A 128 -6.51 -13.68 31.68
N ASP A 129 -5.34 -13.82 32.30
CA ASP A 129 -4.61 -15.08 32.32
C ASP A 129 -5.25 -16.13 33.25
N SER A 130 -4.59 -17.29 33.40
CA SER A 130 -5.08 -18.39 34.24
C SER A 130 -5.10 -18.07 35.73
N ASP A 131 -4.36 -17.04 36.17
CA ASP A 131 -4.38 -16.54 37.54
C ASP A 131 -5.35 -15.36 37.69
N GLY A 132 -6.07 -15.01 36.63
CA GLY A 132 -7.04 -13.92 36.59
C GLY A 132 -6.41 -12.52 36.50
N LYS A 133 -5.08 -12.43 36.28
CA LYS A 133 -4.41 -11.15 36.07
C LYS A 133 -4.71 -10.66 34.65
N MET A 134 -5.07 -9.38 34.56
CA MET A 134 -5.38 -8.73 33.29
C MET A 134 -4.13 -8.67 32.41
N ARG A 135 -4.25 -9.14 31.17
CA ARG A 135 -3.21 -9.01 30.15
C ARG A 135 -3.21 -7.60 29.57
N THR A 136 -2.03 -7.14 29.18
CA THR A 136 -1.76 -5.81 28.60
C THR A 136 -0.85 -5.98 27.39
N GLY A 137 -0.66 -4.91 26.61
CA GLY A 137 0.32 -4.91 25.53
C GLY A 137 0.01 -5.90 24.42
N TRP A 138 1.05 -6.40 23.76
CA TRP A 138 0.94 -7.42 22.71
C TRP A 138 0.44 -8.75 23.27
N PHE A 139 -0.53 -9.36 22.57
CA PHE A 139 -1.06 -10.67 22.95
C PHE A 139 -1.26 -11.53 21.71
N TYR A 140 -0.67 -12.73 21.74
CA TYR A 140 -0.72 -13.70 20.66
C TYR A 140 -1.54 -14.94 21.08
N GLU A 141 -2.53 -15.30 20.28
CA GLU A 141 -3.41 -16.45 20.52
C GLU A 141 -3.54 -17.27 19.23
N GLY A 142 -2.67 -18.29 19.08
CA GLY A 142 -2.46 -18.96 17.81
C GLY A 142 -1.92 -17.97 16.77
N ASP A 143 -2.52 -17.93 15.58
CA ASP A 143 -2.14 -16.99 14.51
C ASP A 143 -2.72 -15.58 14.70
N ASN A 144 -3.48 -15.34 15.77
CA ASN A 144 -4.14 -14.06 16.00
C ASN A 144 -3.26 -13.12 16.82
N ILE A 145 -3.17 -11.87 16.37
CA ILE A 145 -2.44 -10.78 17.05
C ILE A 145 -3.46 -9.80 17.61
N TYR A 146 -3.31 -9.43 18.88
CA TYR A 146 -4.09 -8.41 19.57
C TYR A 146 -3.17 -7.41 20.27
N TYR A 147 -3.69 -6.22 20.53
CA TYR A 147 -3.03 -5.24 21.41
C TYR A 147 -4.01 -4.77 22.48
N LEU A 148 -3.65 -4.95 23.75
CA LEU A 148 -4.51 -4.80 24.94
C LEU A 148 -4.22 -3.50 25.72
N GLY A 149 -3.65 -2.48 25.07
CA GLY A 149 -3.37 -1.20 25.71
C GLY A 149 -2.29 -1.27 26.80
N GLY A 150 -2.18 -0.20 27.59
CA GLY A 150 -1.18 -0.08 28.65
C GLY A 150 -1.57 -0.76 29.96
N LYS A 151 -0.66 -0.70 30.94
CA LYS A 151 -0.79 -1.33 32.27
C LYS A 151 -2.08 -0.99 33.03
N ASP A 152 -2.60 0.22 32.83
CA ASP A 152 -3.81 0.74 33.49
C ASP A 152 -5.01 0.88 32.53
N ASP A 153 -4.88 0.41 31.29
CA ASP A 153 -5.95 0.43 30.28
C ASP A 153 -6.49 -0.98 30.06
N GLY A 154 -5.66 -1.95 29.65
CA GLY A 154 -6.02 -3.35 29.45
C GLY A 154 -7.05 -3.64 28.35
N ALA A 155 -7.71 -2.60 27.81
CA ALA A 155 -8.74 -2.73 26.82
C ALA A 155 -8.14 -3.09 25.46
N MET A 156 -8.68 -4.14 24.85
CA MET A 156 -8.39 -4.56 23.49
C MET A 156 -8.67 -3.43 22.49
N LYS A 157 -7.63 -3.02 21.74
CA LYS A 157 -7.74 -1.98 20.72
C LYS A 157 -8.51 -2.47 19.49
N ARG A 158 -9.05 -1.49 18.75
CA ARG A 158 -9.78 -1.65 17.48
C ARG A 158 -9.42 -0.48 16.57
N GLY A 159 -9.55 -0.67 15.26
CA GLY A 159 -9.21 0.30 14.23
C GLY A 159 -7.71 0.45 14.04
N TRP A 160 -7.34 1.58 13.44
CA TRP A 160 -5.95 1.95 13.19
C TRP A 160 -5.26 2.37 14.49
N VAL A 161 -4.09 1.78 14.76
CA VAL A 161 -3.23 2.15 15.88
C VAL A 161 -1.78 2.18 15.39
N CYS A 162 -1.07 3.28 15.62
CA CYS A 162 0.35 3.39 15.31
C CYS A 162 1.15 3.04 16.56
N LEU A 163 1.96 1.99 16.48
CA LEU A 163 2.69 1.45 17.61
C LEU A 163 4.19 1.46 17.32
N GLU A 164 4.99 1.68 18.35
CA GLU A 164 6.42 1.35 18.36
C GLU A 164 6.58 -0.11 17.93
N PHE A 165 7.39 -0.34 16.91
CA PHE A 165 7.56 -1.66 16.34
C PHE A 165 8.92 -1.76 15.64
N ASP A 166 9.69 -2.75 16.08
CA ASP A 166 10.96 -3.15 15.50
C ASP A 166 10.77 -4.53 14.87
N GLU A 167 10.94 -4.59 13.55
CA GLU A 167 10.78 -5.83 12.78
C GLU A 167 11.90 -6.84 13.03
N ASP A 168 13.08 -6.37 13.46
CA ASP A 168 14.21 -7.22 13.84
C ASP A 168 14.09 -7.72 15.29
N ASN A 169 13.30 -7.04 16.12
CA ASN A 169 13.07 -7.38 17.52
C ASN A 169 11.58 -7.35 17.87
N LEU A 170 10.88 -8.40 17.46
CA LEU A 170 9.43 -8.53 17.64
C LEU A 170 9.02 -8.49 19.12
N PRO A 171 7.92 -7.80 19.47
CA PRO A 171 7.48 -7.68 20.85
C PRO A 171 6.95 -9.02 21.40
N GLU A 172 7.29 -9.30 22.66
CA GLU A 172 6.83 -10.48 23.40
C GLU A 172 5.41 -10.28 23.98
N ILE A 173 4.80 -11.36 24.48
CA ILE A 173 3.50 -11.27 25.15
C ILE A 173 3.63 -10.37 26.39
N GLY A 174 2.78 -9.35 26.46
CA GLY A 174 2.77 -8.40 27.58
C GLY A 174 3.53 -7.11 27.31
N ASP A 175 4.38 -7.07 26.28
CA ASP A 175 5.15 -5.87 25.94
C ASP A 175 4.21 -4.72 25.55
N ILE A 176 4.47 -3.55 26.12
CA ILE A 176 3.65 -2.35 25.88
C ILE A 176 4.44 -1.41 24.97
N SER A 177 4.16 -1.47 23.67
CA SER A 177 4.67 -0.48 22.71
C SER A 177 4.14 0.92 22.99
N ARG A 178 4.95 1.96 22.74
CA ARG A 178 4.44 3.34 22.71
C ARG A 178 3.45 3.53 21.56
N GLU A 179 2.34 4.22 21.81
CA GLU A 179 1.38 4.63 20.78
C GLU A 179 1.75 6.01 20.20
N TYR A 180 1.68 6.16 18.88
CA TYR A 180 2.00 7.37 18.16
C TYR A 180 0.78 7.93 17.44
N LYS A 181 0.76 9.25 17.21
CA LYS A 181 -0.27 9.90 16.39
C LYS A 181 0.04 9.84 14.89
N LYS A 182 1.31 9.65 14.54
CA LYS A 182 1.87 9.58 13.20
C LYS A 182 3.07 8.65 13.23
N ALA A 183 3.27 7.91 12.15
CA ALA A 183 4.39 7.00 12.02
C ALA A 183 5.72 7.76 11.82
N ASP A 184 6.76 7.25 12.45
CA ASP A 184 8.16 7.65 12.30
C ASP A 184 9.00 6.45 11.83
N GLU A 185 10.30 6.43 12.09
CA GLU A 185 11.17 5.31 11.71
C GLU A 185 10.98 4.06 12.59
N ASN A 186 10.57 4.24 13.84
CA ASN A 186 10.48 3.19 14.86
C ASN A 186 9.03 2.75 15.13
N SER A 187 8.10 3.17 14.28
CA SER A 187 6.68 2.86 14.44
C SER A 187 6.04 2.42 13.15
N ARG A 188 4.97 1.63 13.29
CA ARG A 188 4.17 1.10 12.19
C ARG A 188 2.69 1.21 12.53
N TRP A 189 1.87 1.35 11.49
CA TRP A 189 0.42 1.29 11.63
C TRP A 189 -0.07 -0.16 11.62
N PHE A 190 -1.00 -0.48 12.51
CA PHE A 190 -1.71 -1.75 12.58
C PHE A 190 -3.20 -1.48 12.47
N PHE A 191 -3.93 -2.39 11.82
CA PHE A 191 -5.39 -2.33 11.81
C PHE A 191 -5.99 -3.50 12.59
N PHE A 192 -6.54 -3.21 13.77
CA PHE A 192 -7.24 -4.18 14.60
C PHE A 192 -8.72 -4.22 14.25
N GLN A 193 -9.21 -5.39 13.83
CA GLN A 193 -10.62 -5.57 13.45
C GLN A 193 -11.57 -5.40 14.65
N ASN A 194 -12.89 -5.41 14.41
CA ASN A 194 -13.90 -5.26 15.49
C ASN A 194 -13.76 -6.33 16.60
N ASN A 195 -13.31 -7.52 16.25
CA ASN A 195 -13.03 -8.62 17.18
C ASN A 195 -11.65 -8.52 17.87
N GLY A 196 -10.86 -7.49 17.55
CA GLY A 196 -9.53 -7.19 18.09
C GLY A 196 -8.36 -7.77 17.32
N LYS A 197 -8.61 -8.62 16.32
CA LYS A 197 -7.53 -9.29 15.59
C LYS A 197 -6.90 -8.32 14.59
N ALA A 198 -5.58 -8.17 14.63
CA ALA A 198 -4.85 -7.43 13.60
C ALA A 198 -5.08 -8.07 12.23
N LYS A 199 -5.19 -7.24 11.19
CA LYS A 199 -4.98 -7.68 9.80
C LYS A 199 -3.50 -7.98 9.61
N ARG A 200 -3.20 -9.08 8.93
CA ARG A 200 -1.84 -9.57 8.64
C ARG A 200 -1.89 -10.47 7.42
N SER A 201 -0.75 -10.66 6.76
CA SER A 201 -0.58 -11.74 5.80
C SER A 201 -0.54 -13.11 6.48
N LEU A 202 -1.26 -14.09 5.92
CA LEU A 202 -1.22 -15.51 6.33
C LEU A 202 -0.54 -16.41 5.31
N SER A 203 -0.31 -15.92 4.09
CA SER A 203 0.16 -16.72 2.96
C SER A 203 1.67 -16.60 2.71
N GLY A 204 2.37 -15.75 3.48
CA GLY A 204 3.77 -15.38 3.23
C GLY A 204 3.96 -14.41 2.07
N ASN A 205 2.92 -14.15 1.27
CA ASN A 205 2.83 -13.06 0.29
C ASN A 205 2.00 -11.91 0.87
N TYR A 206 2.12 -10.70 0.33
CA TYR A 206 1.35 -9.57 0.80
C TYR A 206 -0.17 -9.77 0.57
N ASP A 207 -0.95 -9.82 1.65
CA ASP A 207 -2.42 -9.96 1.57
C ASP A 207 -3.06 -8.56 1.52
N GLN A 208 -3.98 -8.36 0.58
CA GLN A 208 -4.67 -7.09 0.37
C GLN A 208 -5.99 -7.03 1.16
N GLU A 209 -6.26 -5.92 1.84
CA GLU A 209 -7.47 -5.72 2.63
C GLU A 209 -8.15 -4.40 2.28
N THR A 210 -9.49 -4.39 2.28
CA THR A 210 -10.27 -3.17 2.02
C THR A 210 -10.78 -2.60 3.34
N ILE A 211 -10.33 -1.40 3.68
CA ILE A 211 -10.66 -0.70 4.92
C ILE A 211 -11.22 0.67 4.53
N HIS A 212 -12.48 0.94 4.88
CA HIS A 212 -13.18 2.19 4.56
C HIS A 212 -13.16 2.61 3.07
N GLY A 213 -13.13 1.64 2.15
CA GLY A 213 -13.14 1.88 0.69
C GLY A 213 -11.76 1.97 0.04
N GLU A 214 -10.71 2.02 0.86
CA GLU A 214 -9.32 2.00 0.40
C GLU A 214 -8.68 0.64 0.63
N LYS A 215 -7.66 0.34 -0.17
CA LYS A 215 -6.97 -0.95 -0.16
C LYS A 215 -5.58 -0.80 0.47
N TYR A 216 -5.27 -1.68 1.39
CA TYR A 216 -4.03 -1.71 2.16
C TYR A 216 -3.40 -3.09 2.08
N TYR A 217 -2.09 -3.15 2.30
CA TYR A 217 -1.36 -4.40 2.46
C TYR A 217 -0.72 -4.45 3.84
N PHE A 218 -0.63 -5.66 4.40
CA PHE A 218 -0.02 -5.91 5.70
C PHE A 218 1.01 -7.03 5.57
N ASP A 219 2.10 -6.90 6.33
CA ASP A 219 3.10 -7.95 6.46
C ASP A 219 2.57 -9.12 7.33
N GLN A 220 3.41 -10.11 7.56
CA GLN A 220 3.08 -11.23 8.43
C GLN A 220 2.92 -10.81 9.90
N ASN A 221 3.48 -9.71 10.37
CA ASN A 221 3.33 -9.25 11.76
C ASN A 221 2.11 -8.33 11.95
N GLY A 222 1.42 -8.01 10.85
CA GLY A 222 0.28 -7.11 10.82
C GLY A 222 0.64 -5.63 10.71
N ALA A 223 1.91 -5.31 10.47
CA ALA A 223 2.36 -3.97 10.15
C ALA A 223 1.89 -3.62 8.73
N MET A 224 1.29 -2.44 8.60
CA MET A 224 0.86 -1.89 7.32
C MET A 224 2.07 -1.55 6.46
N LEU A 225 2.06 -2.01 5.21
CA LEU A 225 3.10 -1.73 4.25
C LEU A 225 2.98 -0.30 3.68
N THR A 226 4.11 0.26 3.26
CA THR A 226 4.22 1.62 2.69
C THR A 226 5.29 1.63 1.59
N GLY A 227 5.30 2.64 0.73
CA GLY A 227 6.28 2.69 -0.36
C GLY A 227 6.00 1.68 -1.45
N TRP A 228 7.05 1.22 -2.14
CA TRP A 228 6.97 0.29 -3.27
C TRP A 228 7.07 -1.18 -2.82
N HIS A 229 6.14 -2.01 -3.31
CA HIS A 229 6.17 -3.46 -3.03
C HIS A 229 5.76 -4.30 -4.24
N ALA A 230 6.45 -5.42 -4.44
CA ALA A 230 6.14 -6.41 -5.47
C ALA A 230 5.09 -7.41 -4.96
N VAL A 231 3.82 -7.05 -5.12
CA VAL A 231 2.67 -7.82 -4.59
C VAL A 231 2.22 -8.99 -5.47
N LYS A 232 2.78 -9.15 -6.68
CA LYS A 232 2.53 -10.32 -7.55
C LYS A 232 3.74 -11.24 -7.59
N GLU A 233 3.49 -12.55 -7.58
CA GLU A 233 4.53 -13.58 -7.74
C GLU A 233 5.21 -13.49 -9.12
N LYS A 234 4.44 -13.19 -10.17
CA LYS A 234 4.91 -13.17 -11.56
C LYS A 234 4.52 -11.87 -12.25
N ALA A 235 5.40 -11.42 -13.14
CA ALA A 235 5.13 -10.31 -14.04
C ALA A 235 4.09 -10.72 -15.09
N ASP A 236 3.36 -9.73 -15.60
CA ASP A 236 2.45 -9.89 -16.72
C ASP A 236 3.26 -10.28 -17.98
N SER A 237 2.67 -11.06 -18.90
CA SER A 237 3.43 -11.63 -20.03
C SER A 237 3.96 -10.59 -21.03
N ASP A 238 3.42 -9.38 -20.99
CA ASP A 238 3.82 -8.25 -21.84
C ASP A 238 4.78 -7.28 -21.13
N ASP A 239 5.17 -7.57 -19.90
CA ASP A 239 6.09 -6.77 -19.09
C ASP A 239 7.54 -7.30 -19.23
N ALA A 240 8.43 -6.43 -19.71
CA ALA A 240 9.84 -6.77 -19.87
C ALA A 240 10.64 -6.66 -18.57
N THR A 241 10.24 -5.80 -17.63
CA THR A 241 11.08 -5.35 -16.51
C THR A 241 10.64 -5.94 -15.18
N GLY A 242 9.38 -6.37 -15.06
CA GLY A 242 8.80 -6.85 -13.81
C GLY A 242 8.00 -5.79 -13.05
N ILE A 243 7.92 -4.56 -13.58
CA ILE A 243 7.18 -3.44 -12.98
C ILE A 243 5.69 -3.74 -12.75
N SER A 244 5.09 -4.61 -13.55
CA SER A 244 3.69 -5.03 -13.42
C SER A 244 3.39 -5.74 -12.10
N ARG A 245 4.43 -6.21 -11.38
CA ARG A 245 4.32 -6.84 -10.06
C ARG A 245 4.14 -5.81 -8.95
N PHE A 246 4.47 -4.55 -9.20
CA PHE A 246 4.56 -3.53 -8.17
C PHE A 246 3.27 -2.75 -7.99
N VAL A 247 3.11 -2.26 -6.76
CA VAL A 247 2.18 -1.19 -6.37
C VAL A 247 2.92 -0.17 -5.53
N TYR A 248 2.38 1.04 -5.42
CA TYR A 248 2.86 2.06 -4.49
C TYR A 248 1.81 2.32 -3.41
N LEU A 249 2.23 2.25 -2.14
CA LEU A 249 1.37 2.28 -0.96
C LEU A 249 1.45 3.60 -0.18
N GLY A 250 1.96 4.65 -0.81
CA GLY A 250 2.07 5.97 -0.19
C GLY A 250 3.12 6.03 0.91
N GLY A 251 3.09 7.12 1.68
CA GLY A 251 4.02 7.33 2.78
C GLY A 251 3.62 6.59 4.06
N LYS A 252 4.41 6.81 5.12
CA LYS A 252 4.30 6.17 6.43
C LYS A 252 2.90 6.23 7.08
N ASP A 253 2.12 7.28 6.79
CA ASP A 253 0.77 7.50 7.34
C ASP A 253 -0.37 7.22 6.32
N ASP A 254 -0.06 6.93 5.06
CA ASP A 254 -1.09 6.78 4.01
C ASP A 254 -1.49 5.32 3.81
N GLY A 255 -0.53 4.43 3.52
CA GLY A 255 -0.68 2.97 3.33
C GLY A 255 -1.59 2.49 2.19
N ALA A 256 -2.45 3.37 1.68
CA ALA A 256 -3.43 3.05 0.66
C ALA A 256 -2.75 2.96 -0.71
N ILE A 257 -3.18 1.98 -1.52
CA ILE A 257 -2.67 1.85 -2.89
C ILE A 257 -2.92 3.16 -3.67
N ALA A 258 -1.90 3.65 -4.37
CA ALA A 258 -2.10 4.67 -5.39
C ALA A 258 -2.84 4.03 -6.57
N LYS A 259 -3.99 4.59 -6.95
CA LYS A 259 -4.82 4.09 -8.07
C LYS A 259 -5.44 5.24 -8.86
N GLY A 260 -5.55 5.06 -10.16
CA GLY A 260 -6.22 5.98 -11.10
C GLY A 260 -5.67 7.41 -11.13
N GLN A 261 -4.37 7.60 -10.90
CA GLN A 261 -3.79 8.94 -10.71
C GLN A 261 -2.33 9.04 -11.12
N TRP A 262 -1.90 10.26 -11.45
CA TRP A 262 -0.48 10.61 -11.56
C TRP A 262 0.12 10.89 -10.18
N LYS A 263 1.32 10.38 -9.92
CA LYS A 263 2.17 10.82 -8.80
C LYS A 263 3.60 11.08 -9.27
N GLN A 264 4.19 12.14 -8.73
CA GLN A 264 5.62 12.37 -8.83
C GLN A 264 6.29 11.77 -7.60
N LEU A 265 7.24 10.86 -7.81
CA LEU A 265 7.93 10.13 -6.76
C LEU A 265 9.44 10.30 -6.91
N SER A 266 10.13 10.28 -5.78
CA SER A 266 11.60 10.19 -5.70
C SER A 266 12.11 8.83 -5.25
N GLU A 267 11.19 7.98 -4.79
CA GLU A 267 11.45 6.58 -4.47
C GLU A 267 11.03 5.73 -5.66
N HIS A 268 11.81 4.71 -5.98
CA HIS A 268 11.57 3.88 -7.16
C HIS A 268 11.48 2.39 -6.82
N PRO A 269 10.76 1.60 -7.64
CA PRO A 269 10.62 0.16 -7.44
C PRO A 269 11.96 -0.57 -7.26
N GLY A 270 12.99 -0.18 -8.02
CA GLY A 270 14.32 -0.80 -7.96
C GLY A 270 15.10 -0.52 -6.67
N ASP A 271 14.73 0.52 -5.92
CA ASP A 271 15.36 0.93 -4.66
C ASP A 271 14.64 0.37 -3.42
N SER A 272 13.49 -0.29 -3.61
CA SER A 272 12.73 -0.93 -2.54
C SER A 272 13.34 -2.25 -2.08
N ASP A 273 12.86 -2.79 -0.94
CA ASP A 273 13.23 -4.14 -0.46
C ASP A 273 12.92 -5.23 -1.50
N ASP A 274 11.91 -5.00 -2.34
CA ASP A 274 11.51 -5.87 -3.43
C ASP A 274 12.23 -5.55 -4.76
N GLY A 275 13.22 -4.65 -4.77
CA GLY A 275 13.86 -4.11 -5.97
C GLY A 275 14.51 -5.16 -6.88
N ALA A 276 14.90 -6.32 -6.33
CA ALA A 276 15.38 -7.46 -7.10
C ALA A 276 14.31 -8.04 -8.06
N ALA A 277 13.03 -7.72 -7.88
CA ALA A 277 11.96 -8.07 -8.81
C ALA A 277 11.95 -7.22 -10.09
N ILE A 278 12.71 -6.12 -10.14
CA ILE A 278 12.92 -5.29 -11.33
C ILE A 278 14.20 -5.72 -12.06
N SER A 279 14.10 -5.90 -13.37
CA SER A 279 15.22 -6.24 -14.26
C SER A 279 15.56 -5.08 -15.18
N LYS A 280 16.86 -4.75 -15.29
CA LYS A 280 17.36 -3.80 -16.29
C LYS A 280 17.21 -4.36 -17.70
N LYS A 281 16.79 -3.51 -18.64
CA LYS A 281 16.63 -3.82 -20.07
C LYS A 281 17.42 -2.86 -20.94
N GLY A 282 18.20 -3.43 -21.85
CA GLY A 282 19.07 -2.69 -22.76
C GLY A 282 20.03 -1.76 -22.01
N ASP A 283 20.22 -0.58 -22.58
CA ASP A 283 21.10 0.46 -22.04
C ASP A 283 20.35 1.50 -21.19
N GLU A 284 19.02 1.37 -21.02
CA GLU A 284 18.23 2.32 -20.22
C GLU A 284 18.59 2.16 -18.74
N GLU A 285 19.04 3.24 -18.12
CA GLU A 285 19.30 3.28 -16.68
C GLU A 285 18.00 3.27 -15.89
N LEU A 286 18.00 2.51 -14.80
CA LEU A 286 16.92 2.56 -13.83
C LEU A 286 16.86 3.96 -13.20
N PRO A 287 15.66 4.47 -12.91
CA PRO A 287 15.50 5.62 -12.02
C PRO A 287 16.26 5.36 -10.72
N LYS A 288 17.02 6.36 -10.25
CA LYS A 288 17.81 6.25 -9.03
C LYS A 288 17.12 6.98 -7.90
N GLU A 289 17.22 6.44 -6.70
CA GLU A 289 16.71 7.10 -5.50
C GLU A 289 17.05 8.60 -5.46
N GLY A 290 16.01 9.42 -5.27
CA GLY A 290 16.08 10.87 -5.28
C GLY A 290 15.68 11.52 -6.62
N ASP A 291 15.69 10.79 -7.74
CA ASP A 291 15.28 11.30 -9.05
C ASP A 291 13.77 11.49 -9.09
N LYS A 292 13.30 12.66 -9.53
CA LYS A 292 11.85 12.93 -9.58
C LYS A 292 11.24 12.40 -10.86
N GLU A 293 10.57 11.27 -10.78
CA GLU A 293 9.87 10.63 -11.90
C GLU A 293 8.35 10.66 -11.72
N TRP A 294 7.64 10.77 -12.84
CA TRP A 294 6.17 10.73 -12.86
C TRP A 294 5.68 9.33 -13.22
N TYR A 295 4.82 8.77 -12.38
CA TYR A 295 4.16 7.50 -12.59
C TYR A 295 2.65 7.71 -12.69
N TYR A 296 2.01 7.02 -13.62
CA TYR A 296 0.55 6.88 -13.62
C TYR A 296 0.20 5.51 -13.05
N PHE A 297 -0.58 5.49 -11.98
CA PHE A 297 -1.09 4.25 -11.40
C PHE A 297 -2.46 3.94 -11.99
N GLU A 298 -2.61 2.76 -12.59
CA GLU A 298 -3.89 2.29 -13.11
C GLU A 298 -4.89 2.02 -11.97
N ASN A 299 -6.15 1.72 -12.31
CA ASN A 299 -7.20 1.51 -11.31
C ASN A 299 -6.97 0.29 -10.41
N ASN A 300 -6.14 -0.66 -10.84
CA ASN A 300 -5.71 -1.81 -10.04
C ASN A 300 -4.51 -1.50 -9.14
N GLY A 301 -3.91 -0.31 -9.26
CA GLY A 301 -2.72 0.13 -8.52
C GLY A 301 -1.39 -0.22 -9.17
N THR A 302 -1.38 -0.95 -10.28
CA THR A 302 -0.16 -1.22 -11.06
C THR A 302 0.25 0.06 -11.80
N PRO A 303 1.54 0.46 -11.78
CA PRO A 303 2.03 1.54 -12.63
C PRO A 303 1.81 1.20 -14.10
N ALA A 304 1.36 2.15 -14.92
CA ALA A 304 1.37 1.99 -16.38
C ALA A 304 2.82 1.85 -16.86
N TYR A 305 3.08 0.98 -17.84
CA TYR A 305 4.40 0.72 -18.40
C TYR A 305 4.33 0.45 -19.90
N LEU A 306 5.47 0.64 -20.60
CA LEU A 306 5.60 0.28 -22.01
C LEU A 306 5.59 -1.24 -22.18
N LYS A 307 4.52 -1.75 -22.80
CA LYS A 307 4.34 -3.17 -23.10
C LYS A 307 5.22 -3.65 -24.25
N THR A 308 5.63 -4.90 -24.21
CA THR A 308 6.29 -5.60 -25.32
C THR A 308 5.29 -6.03 -26.40
N GLY A 309 5.78 -6.31 -27.61
CA GLY A 309 4.94 -6.86 -28.70
C GLY A 309 3.86 -5.92 -29.24
N ILE A 310 3.97 -4.61 -28.99
CA ILE A 310 3.02 -3.61 -29.47
C ILE A 310 3.18 -3.33 -30.97
N SER A 311 2.09 -3.03 -31.65
CA SER A 311 2.07 -2.75 -33.10
C SER A 311 1.49 -1.37 -33.47
N THR A 312 1.02 -0.61 -32.48
CA THR A 312 0.36 0.69 -32.69
C THR A 312 0.73 1.69 -31.61
N MET A 313 0.67 2.99 -31.94
CA MET A 313 0.97 4.06 -30.98
C MET A 313 -0.04 4.13 -29.82
N ASN A 314 -1.31 3.81 -30.05
CA ASN A 314 -2.29 3.76 -28.97
C ASN A 314 -1.96 2.65 -27.95
N ALA A 315 -1.33 1.55 -28.37
CA ALA A 315 -0.87 0.50 -27.46
C ALA A 315 0.43 0.87 -26.71
N ALA A 316 1.19 1.84 -27.23
CA ALA A 316 2.43 2.35 -26.64
C ALA A 316 2.22 3.44 -25.59
N THR A 317 0.99 3.94 -25.45
CA THR A 317 0.69 5.13 -24.65
C THR A 317 -0.36 4.83 -23.60
N VAL A 318 -0.32 5.59 -22.50
CA VAL A 318 -1.33 5.56 -21.46
C VAL A 318 -2.31 6.71 -21.70
N ARG A 319 -3.62 6.41 -21.64
CA ARG A 319 -4.69 7.40 -21.85
C ARG A 319 -5.25 7.85 -20.51
N VAL A 320 -5.12 9.14 -20.21
CA VAL A 320 -5.59 9.76 -18.96
C VAL A 320 -6.40 11.01 -19.33
N ASP A 321 -7.64 11.09 -18.84
CA ASP A 321 -8.55 12.23 -19.05
C ASP A 321 -8.68 12.71 -20.51
N GLY A 322 -8.62 11.76 -21.45
CA GLY A 322 -8.77 12.03 -22.88
C GLY A 322 -7.47 12.35 -23.63
N GLU A 323 -6.37 12.52 -22.90
CA GLU A 323 -5.03 12.76 -23.44
C GLU A 323 -4.18 11.49 -23.38
N ASN A 324 -3.18 11.38 -24.25
CA ASN A 324 -2.25 10.25 -24.26
C ASN A 324 -0.86 10.73 -23.82
N TYR A 325 -0.18 9.88 -23.06
CA TYR A 325 1.16 10.11 -22.53
C TYR A 325 2.02 8.89 -22.81
N PHE A 326 3.33 9.10 -22.90
CA PHE A 326 4.28 8.00 -23.00
C PHE A 326 4.93 7.74 -21.64
N VAL A 327 4.99 6.46 -21.28
CA VAL A 327 5.73 5.95 -20.12
C VAL A 327 6.70 4.90 -20.63
N ASN A 328 7.91 4.84 -20.08
CA ASN A 328 8.91 3.84 -20.47
C ASN A 328 8.60 2.46 -19.88
N GLN A 329 9.51 1.50 -20.08
CA GLN A 329 9.34 0.11 -19.59
C GLN A 329 9.37 0.00 -18.05
N TYR A 330 9.81 1.04 -17.34
CA TYR A 330 9.81 1.13 -15.87
C TYR A 330 8.67 2.01 -15.34
N GLY A 331 7.74 2.42 -16.22
CA GLY A 331 6.56 3.21 -15.88
C GLY A 331 6.79 4.70 -15.65
N CYS A 332 7.98 5.20 -15.96
CA CYS A 332 8.32 6.61 -15.84
C CYS A 332 7.83 7.38 -17.06
N ARG A 333 7.08 8.46 -16.86
CA ARG A 333 6.64 9.36 -17.92
C ARG A 333 7.82 9.98 -18.63
N LYS A 334 7.79 9.97 -19.96
CA LYS A 334 8.81 10.66 -20.75
C LYS A 334 8.20 11.72 -21.67
N ASN A 335 9.03 12.71 -21.98
CA ASN A 335 8.72 13.85 -22.83
C ASN A 335 9.67 13.82 -24.04
N GLY A 336 9.41 14.67 -25.03
CA GLY A 336 10.24 14.81 -26.23
C GLY A 336 9.83 13.89 -27.37
N LEU A 337 10.72 13.75 -28.34
CA LEU A 337 10.62 12.79 -29.44
C LEU A 337 10.98 11.39 -28.94
N VAL A 338 10.04 10.47 -29.11
CA VAL A 338 10.20 9.07 -28.72
C VAL A 338 10.07 8.21 -29.97
N LYS A 339 11.09 7.39 -30.23
CA LYS A 339 11.09 6.36 -31.27
C LYS A 339 10.91 4.99 -30.64
N ILE A 340 9.99 4.21 -31.19
CA ILE A 340 9.71 2.85 -30.79
C ILE A 340 9.87 1.96 -32.01
N VAL A 341 10.68 0.93 -31.88
CA VAL A 341 10.88 -0.10 -32.87
C VAL A 341 10.36 -1.40 -32.30
N SER A 342 9.33 -1.97 -32.91
CA SER A 342 8.77 -3.25 -32.47
C SER A 342 8.31 -4.07 -33.67
N GLY A 343 8.73 -5.34 -33.74
CA GLY A 343 8.41 -6.22 -34.86
C GLY A 343 8.82 -5.67 -36.23
N GLY A 344 9.92 -4.92 -36.30
CA GLY A 344 10.40 -4.24 -37.51
C GLY A 344 9.62 -2.99 -37.91
N ARG A 345 8.62 -2.57 -37.12
CA ARG A 345 7.85 -1.35 -37.34
C ARG A 345 8.45 -0.20 -36.52
N VAL A 346 8.66 0.93 -37.18
CA VAL A 346 9.09 2.19 -36.55
C VAL A 346 7.86 3.05 -36.27
N MET A 347 7.73 3.53 -35.04
CA MET A 347 6.72 4.50 -34.61
C MET A 347 7.42 5.65 -33.90
N VAL A 348 7.14 6.88 -34.32
CA VAL A 348 7.70 8.08 -33.69
C VAL A 348 6.57 8.92 -33.14
N GLY A 349 6.65 9.35 -31.89
CA GLY A 349 5.69 10.26 -31.27
C GLY A 349 6.40 11.45 -30.63
N TYR A 350 5.64 12.50 -30.33
CA TYR A 350 6.13 13.65 -29.58
C TYR A 350 5.24 13.93 -28.38
N PHE A 351 5.84 13.96 -27.19
CA PHE A 351 5.15 14.01 -25.90
C PHE A 351 5.48 15.30 -25.16
N GLY A 352 5.37 16.43 -25.86
CA GLY A 352 5.68 17.76 -25.34
C GLY A 352 7.17 17.97 -25.06
N GLU A 353 7.57 19.22 -24.83
CA GLU A 353 8.95 19.55 -24.48
C GLU A 353 9.31 19.11 -23.06
N LYS A 354 10.60 19.01 -22.76
CA LYS A 354 11.08 18.71 -21.41
C LYS A 354 10.54 19.73 -20.41
N GLY A 355 9.96 19.24 -19.31
CA GLY A 355 9.35 20.08 -18.28
C GLY A 355 7.89 20.46 -18.52
N SER A 356 7.33 20.13 -19.69
CA SER A 356 5.89 20.25 -19.95
C SER A 356 5.08 19.10 -19.33
N ASP A 357 3.76 19.14 -19.51
CA ASP A 357 2.83 18.14 -18.98
C ASP A 357 2.91 16.77 -19.68
N GLY A 358 3.66 16.65 -20.78
CA GLY A 358 3.92 15.37 -21.44
C GLY A 358 2.83 14.93 -22.43
N ARG A 359 1.85 15.79 -22.75
CA ARG A 359 0.75 15.41 -23.65
C ARG A 359 1.26 15.10 -25.05
N MET A 360 0.77 14.01 -25.62
CA MET A 360 1.06 13.60 -26.99
C MET A 360 0.47 14.61 -27.99
N LEU A 361 1.31 15.16 -28.86
CA LEU A 361 0.85 16.05 -29.93
C LEU A 361 0.36 15.27 -31.16
N THR A 362 -0.55 15.90 -31.90
CA THR A 362 -1.06 15.38 -33.18
C THR A 362 -1.07 16.48 -34.24
N GLY A 363 -1.25 16.10 -35.51
CA GLY A 363 -1.28 17.04 -36.63
C GLY A 363 0.09 17.62 -36.96
N ARG A 364 0.09 18.73 -37.70
CA ARG A 364 1.31 19.44 -38.11
C ARG A 364 1.84 20.30 -36.97
N ASN A 365 3.08 20.06 -36.56
CA ASN A 365 3.77 20.78 -35.50
C ASN A 365 5.10 21.30 -36.03
N THR A 366 5.33 22.62 -35.92
CA THR A 366 6.54 23.28 -36.43
C THR A 366 7.44 23.70 -35.27
N GLY A 367 8.76 23.58 -35.44
CA GLY A 367 9.74 24.08 -34.47
C GLY A 367 10.04 23.11 -33.32
N ILE A 368 9.66 21.84 -33.46
CA ILE A 368 10.13 20.76 -32.58
C ILE A 368 11.65 20.67 -32.74
N VAL A 369 12.35 20.66 -31.62
CA VAL A 369 13.81 20.52 -31.58
C VAL A 369 14.11 19.03 -31.40
N ASP A 370 14.93 18.45 -32.29
CA ASP A 370 15.43 17.09 -32.10
C ASP A 370 16.60 17.06 -31.09
N ASP A 371 17.11 15.86 -30.77
CA ASP A 371 18.15 15.70 -29.74
C ASP A 371 19.49 16.36 -30.14
N ASP A 372 19.72 16.55 -31.45
CA ASP A 372 20.88 17.28 -31.98
C ASP A 372 20.69 18.81 -31.97
N GLY A 373 19.53 19.30 -31.52
CA GLY A 373 19.21 20.73 -31.43
C GLY A 373 18.65 21.35 -32.72
N LYS A 374 18.36 20.55 -33.74
CA LYS A 374 17.82 21.02 -35.03
C LYS A 374 16.31 21.23 -34.93
N ARG A 375 15.85 22.37 -35.45
CA ARG A 375 14.43 22.70 -35.53
C ARG A 375 13.79 22.04 -36.75
N CYS A 376 12.81 21.21 -36.49
CA CYS A 376 12.14 20.37 -37.45
C CYS A 376 10.63 20.63 -37.47
N THR A 377 9.98 20.27 -38.58
CA THR A 377 8.53 20.25 -38.70
C THR A 377 8.08 18.81 -38.79
N PHE A 378 7.12 18.42 -37.95
CA PHE A 378 6.56 17.08 -37.95
C PHE A 378 5.06 17.08 -38.28
N TYR A 379 4.57 15.98 -38.82
CA TYR A 379 3.16 15.65 -38.88
C TYR A 379 2.89 14.32 -38.17
N PHE A 380 2.04 14.36 -37.16
CA PHE A 380 1.61 13.19 -36.40
C PHE A 380 0.15 12.86 -36.73
N ASN A 381 -0.20 11.58 -36.84
CA ASN A 381 -1.55 11.13 -37.13
C ASN A 381 -2.58 11.68 -36.13
N THR A 382 -3.72 12.16 -36.61
CA THR A 382 -4.75 12.80 -35.76
C THR A 382 -5.84 11.83 -35.28
N SER A 383 -5.90 10.63 -35.85
CA SER A 383 -6.92 9.63 -35.54
C SER A 383 -6.43 8.21 -35.86
N GLY A 384 -7.26 7.21 -35.53
CA GLY A 384 -6.96 5.79 -35.74
C GLY A 384 -6.08 5.17 -34.65
N SER A 385 -5.73 3.90 -34.84
CA SER A 385 -4.87 3.13 -33.91
C SER A 385 -3.45 3.69 -33.79
N ASN A 386 -3.00 4.41 -34.83
CA ASN A 386 -1.70 5.08 -34.87
C ASN A 386 -1.81 6.58 -34.59
N LYS A 387 -2.87 7.08 -33.94
CA LYS A 387 -2.96 8.48 -33.52
C LYS A 387 -1.70 8.87 -32.73
N GLY A 388 -1.10 9.99 -33.07
CA GLY A 388 0.16 10.48 -32.51
C GLY A 388 1.43 9.92 -33.14
N ALA A 389 1.35 8.82 -33.92
CA ALA A 389 2.51 8.33 -34.65
C ALA A 389 2.86 9.26 -35.82
N GLY A 390 4.14 9.41 -36.11
CA GLY A 390 4.66 10.12 -37.26
C GLY A 390 4.08 9.56 -38.56
N PHE A 391 3.65 10.48 -39.43
CA PHE A 391 3.07 10.11 -40.72
C PHE A 391 4.15 9.94 -41.79
N SER A 392 3.97 8.93 -42.65
CA SER A 392 4.78 8.71 -43.85
C SER A 392 3.89 8.82 -45.08
N GLY A 393 4.24 9.70 -46.01
CA GLY A 393 3.49 9.97 -47.24
C GLY A 393 3.10 11.44 -47.40
N GLU A 394 2.25 11.72 -48.38
CA GLU A 394 1.75 13.06 -48.66
C GLU A 394 0.57 13.42 -47.74
N LYS A 395 0.67 14.56 -47.06
CA LYS A 395 -0.40 15.14 -46.24
C LYS A 395 -0.49 16.65 -46.45
N ASP A 396 -1.69 17.11 -46.78
CA ASP A 396 -2.01 18.53 -47.01
C ASP A 396 -1.04 19.22 -48.00
N GLY A 397 -0.57 18.46 -49.01
CA GLY A 397 0.35 18.92 -50.05
C GLY A 397 1.83 18.92 -49.66
N PHE A 398 2.21 18.35 -48.51
CA PHE A 398 3.60 18.22 -48.06
C PHE A 398 3.98 16.74 -47.89
N LEU A 399 5.24 16.40 -48.14
CA LEU A 399 5.73 15.04 -47.94
C LEU A 399 6.31 14.89 -46.53
N TYR A 400 5.95 13.80 -45.85
CA TYR A 400 6.49 13.45 -44.55
C TYR A 400 7.06 12.02 -44.56
N TYR A 401 8.06 11.78 -43.72
CA TYR A 401 8.61 10.45 -43.47
C TYR A 401 8.90 10.27 -41.98
N ASN A 402 8.34 9.23 -41.36
CA ASN A 402 8.34 9.05 -39.90
C ASN A 402 7.87 10.30 -39.14
N GLY A 403 6.99 11.07 -39.77
CA GLY A 403 6.50 12.36 -39.29
C GLY A 403 7.34 13.56 -39.71
N LEU A 404 8.64 13.42 -40.00
CA LEU A 404 9.50 14.55 -40.35
C LEU A 404 9.14 15.11 -41.74
N LEU A 405 9.06 16.43 -41.88
CA LEU A 405 8.87 17.12 -43.16
C LEU A 405 10.06 16.84 -44.08
N VAL A 406 9.79 16.28 -45.25
CA VAL A 406 10.80 16.05 -46.29
C VAL A 406 10.88 17.28 -47.18
N THR A 407 12.08 17.81 -47.37
CA THR A 407 12.37 18.97 -48.24
C THR A 407 13.48 18.59 -49.22
N ALA A 408 13.45 19.16 -50.43
CA ALA A 408 14.62 19.08 -51.30
C ALA A 408 15.85 19.70 -50.61
N ASP A 409 17.04 19.16 -50.88
CA ASP A 409 18.31 19.69 -50.39
C ASP A 409 18.51 21.16 -50.80
N GLY A 410 19.27 21.92 -50.01
CA GLY A 410 19.55 23.34 -50.24
C GLY A 410 20.20 23.62 -51.61
N ASP A 411 20.89 22.62 -52.17
CA ASP A 411 21.56 22.69 -53.47
C ASP A 411 20.62 22.34 -54.64
N SER A 412 19.37 21.94 -54.40
CA SER A 412 18.42 21.53 -55.45
C SER A 412 17.03 22.15 -55.23
N ARG A 413 16.44 22.68 -56.31
CA ARG A 413 15.08 23.26 -56.20
C ARG A 413 14.00 22.20 -56.04
N TYR A 414 14.22 21.03 -56.65
CA TYR A 414 13.30 19.91 -56.62
C TYR A 414 14.07 18.60 -56.49
N GLU A 415 13.50 17.66 -55.75
CA GLU A 415 14.13 16.36 -55.51
C GLU A 415 13.07 15.28 -55.41
N VAL A 416 13.42 14.07 -55.85
CA VAL A 416 12.50 12.93 -55.86
C VAL A 416 12.78 12.04 -54.66
N TYR A 417 11.76 11.73 -53.89
CA TYR A 417 11.84 10.81 -52.75
C TYR A 417 10.89 9.64 -52.92
N LYS A 418 11.29 8.47 -52.41
CA LYS A 418 10.45 7.27 -52.40
C LYS A 418 9.94 7.00 -50.99
N VAL A 419 8.62 7.05 -50.80
CA VAL A 419 7.96 6.72 -49.53
C VAL A 419 6.86 5.68 -49.79
N ASP A 420 6.88 4.58 -49.05
CA ASP A 420 5.95 3.45 -49.18
C ASP A 420 5.77 2.96 -50.63
N GLY A 421 6.88 2.91 -51.37
CA GLY A 421 6.90 2.45 -52.77
C GLY A 421 6.51 3.48 -53.81
N LYS A 422 6.01 4.67 -53.42
CA LYS A 422 5.63 5.76 -54.33
C LYS A 422 6.70 6.85 -54.39
N TYR A 423 6.92 7.39 -55.58
CA TYR A 423 7.86 8.49 -55.83
C TYR A 423 7.13 9.83 -55.81
N TYR A 424 7.71 10.81 -55.13
CA TYR A 424 7.18 12.15 -54.95
C TYR A 424 8.22 13.18 -55.35
N LEU A 425 7.86 14.17 -56.17
CA LEU A 425 8.70 15.31 -56.46
C LEU A 425 8.42 16.41 -55.43
N VAL A 426 9.44 16.84 -54.69
CA VAL A 426 9.30 17.76 -53.55
C VAL A 426 10.20 18.97 -53.76
N ASN A 427 9.78 20.16 -53.32
CA ASN A 427 10.61 21.37 -53.38
C ASN A 427 11.30 21.68 -52.04
N GLY A 428 12.13 22.73 -51.98
CA GLY A 428 12.83 23.15 -50.76
C GLY A 428 11.93 23.58 -49.58
N SER A 429 10.62 23.76 -49.79
CA SER A 429 9.64 24.00 -48.71
C SER A 429 8.89 22.74 -48.26
N GLY A 430 9.21 21.59 -48.88
CA GLY A 430 8.58 20.31 -48.63
C GLY A 430 7.25 20.09 -49.36
N LYS A 431 6.87 20.99 -50.27
CA LYS A 431 5.63 20.84 -51.05
C LYS A 431 5.79 19.78 -52.13
N VAL A 432 4.82 18.87 -52.20
CA VAL A 432 4.70 17.89 -53.28
C VAL A 432 4.23 18.59 -54.55
N GLN A 433 4.95 18.35 -55.65
CA GLN A 433 4.62 18.90 -56.96
C GLN A 433 3.62 17.99 -57.66
N THR A 434 2.47 18.56 -58.04
CA THR A 434 1.35 17.82 -58.64
C THR A 434 0.89 18.38 -59.98
N ASN A 435 1.32 19.59 -60.35
CA ASN A 435 0.94 20.18 -61.63
C ASN A 435 1.62 19.44 -62.78
N GLU A 436 0.85 19.16 -63.84
CA GLU A 436 1.31 18.46 -65.03
C GLU A 436 2.21 19.34 -65.89
N LYS A 437 3.53 19.24 -65.67
CA LYS A 437 4.54 20.00 -66.40
C LYS A 437 5.95 19.45 -66.16
N ALA A 438 6.88 19.92 -66.97
CA ALA A 438 8.30 19.78 -66.71
C ALA A 438 8.78 20.81 -65.67
N TYR A 439 9.65 20.38 -64.76
CA TYR A 439 10.23 21.13 -63.67
C TYR A 439 11.73 21.30 -63.90
N LYS A 440 12.21 22.51 -63.60
CA LYS A 440 13.62 22.85 -63.74
C LYS A 440 14.33 22.91 -62.39
N SER A 441 15.41 22.15 -62.22
CA SER A 441 16.41 22.44 -61.18
C SER A 441 17.60 23.13 -61.83
N ASP A 442 18.06 24.22 -61.23
CA ASP A 442 19.30 24.92 -61.62
C ASP A 442 19.40 25.40 -63.08
N GLY A 443 18.26 25.48 -63.77
CA GLY A 443 18.14 25.99 -65.14
C GLY A 443 17.70 24.94 -66.15
N ASP A 444 17.95 23.68 -65.85
CA ASP A 444 17.74 22.53 -66.73
C ASP A 444 16.45 21.78 -66.37
N TYR A 445 15.79 21.23 -67.38
CA TYR A 445 14.64 20.36 -67.13
C TYR A 445 15.12 19.01 -66.60
N VAL A 446 14.68 18.66 -65.40
CA VAL A 446 15.12 17.42 -64.72
C VAL A 446 13.97 16.43 -64.58
N TYR A 447 12.79 16.93 -64.22
CA TYR A 447 11.65 16.11 -63.86
C TYR A 447 10.40 16.54 -64.60
N LEU A 448 9.47 15.61 -64.84
CA LEU A 448 8.13 15.87 -65.30
C LEU A 448 7.14 15.14 -64.40
N VAL A 449 6.12 15.86 -63.94
CA VAL A 449 4.98 15.26 -63.25
C VAL A 449 3.85 15.13 -64.25
N GLU A 450 3.25 13.95 -64.33
CA GLU A 450 2.04 13.64 -65.12
C GLU A 450 1.28 12.53 -64.40
N ASP A 451 -0.05 12.63 -64.29
CA ASP A 451 -0.89 11.63 -63.60
C ASP A 451 -0.45 11.33 -62.15
N ARG A 452 0.15 12.32 -61.46
CA ARG A 452 0.77 12.19 -60.12
C ARG A 452 1.94 11.20 -60.05
N GLU A 453 2.50 10.85 -61.18
CA GLU A 453 3.74 10.09 -61.29
C GLU A 453 4.88 11.01 -61.69
N VAL A 454 6.09 10.64 -61.27
CA VAL A 454 7.30 11.42 -61.56
C VAL A 454 8.10 10.71 -62.65
N TYR A 455 8.55 11.47 -63.63
CA TYR A 455 9.39 11.04 -64.74
C TYR A 455 10.65 11.92 -64.80
N TYR A 456 11.73 11.39 -65.36
CA TYR A 456 12.87 12.21 -65.79
C TYR A 456 12.59 12.81 -67.16
N THR A 457 13.32 13.86 -67.51
CA THR A 457 13.22 14.54 -68.81
C THR A 457 14.54 14.59 -69.55
N ASP A 458 14.49 14.87 -70.86
CA ASP A 458 15.64 15.38 -71.61
C ASP A 458 15.80 16.91 -71.43
N ASP A 459 16.83 17.50 -72.05
CA ASP A 459 17.14 18.94 -71.96
C ASP A 459 16.01 19.84 -72.50
N SER A 460 15.09 19.29 -73.30
CA SER A 460 13.93 20.00 -73.83
C SER A 460 12.69 19.92 -72.91
N GLY A 461 12.79 19.17 -71.81
CA GLY A 461 11.69 18.93 -70.87
C GLY A 461 10.75 17.81 -71.32
N LYS A 462 11.12 17.02 -72.32
CA LYS A 462 10.30 15.90 -72.80
C LYS A 462 10.53 14.68 -71.92
N LYS A 463 9.44 14.00 -71.56
CA LYS A 463 9.42 12.78 -70.75
C LYS A 463 10.29 11.68 -71.34
N THR A 464 11.16 11.08 -70.52
CA THR A 464 12.03 9.97 -70.91
C THR A 464 11.65 8.67 -70.22
N LYS A 465 11.97 8.51 -68.94
CA LYS A 465 11.67 7.31 -68.14
C LYS A 465 10.98 7.68 -66.83
N LYS A 466 10.20 6.75 -66.28
CA LYS A 466 9.58 6.91 -64.96
C LYS A 466 10.65 6.91 -63.87
N ALA A 467 10.43 7.67 -62.80
CA ALA A 467 11.30 7.68 -61.64
C ALA A 467 11.39 6.26 -61.03
N ASP A 468 12.61 5.76 -60.94
CA ASP A 468 12.97 4.44 -60.43
C ASP A 468 13.93 4.54 -59.23
N SER A 469 14.50 5.71 -58.97
CA SER A 469 15.28 6.03 -57.78
C SER A 469 14.81 7.33 -57.12
N GLY A 470 15.15 7.47 -55.85
CA GLY A 470 14.91 8.68 -55.08
C GLY A 470 16.10 8.97 -54.19
N ALA A 471 16.21 10.21 -53.73
CA ALA A 471 17.18 10.64 -52.77
C ALA A 471 16.97 9.99 -51.40
N THR A 472 18.01 10.06 -50.57
CA THR A 472 17.97 9.57 -49.20
C THR A 472 16.97 10.39 -48.39
N LEU A 473 16.01 9.72 -47.76
CA LEU A 473 15.05 10.39 -46.88
C LEU A 473 15.78 11.05 -45.70
N PRO A 474 15.31 12.22 -45.24
CA PRO A 474 15.95 12.92 -44.13
C PRO A 474 15.84 12.10 -42.84
N ASP A 475 16.86 12.23 -41.99
CA ASP A 475 16.92 11.61 -40.68
C ASP A 475 16.87 12.66 -39.56
N PHE A 476 16.58 12.21 -38.34
CA PHE A 476 16.52 13.00 -37.13
C PHE A 476 16.82 12.14 -35.90
N THR A 477 17.31 12.79 -34.85
CA THR A 477 17.54 12.13 -33.56
C THR A 477 16.31 12.25 -32.66
N CYS A 478 16.12 11.28 -31.78
CA CYS A 478 15.03 11.28 -30.81
C CYS A 478 15.62 11.35 -29.41
N ASP A 479 14.95 12.06 -28.51
CA ASP A 479 15.35 12.09 -27.10
C ASP A 479 15.44 10.67 -26.51
N GLN A 480 14.58 9.76 -26.98
CA GLN A 480 14.54 8.36 -26.56
C GLN A 480 14.26 7.39 -27.71
N VAL A 481 14.87 6.20 -27.61
CA VAL A 481 14.70 5.09 -28.55
C VAL A 481 14.46 3.80 -27.77
N TYR A 482 13.37 3.10 -28.10
CA TYR A 482 12.99 1.83 -27.50
C TYR A 482 12.94 0.73 -28.56
N GLU A 483 13.71 -0.34 -28.34
CA GLU A 483 13.72 -1.55 -29.18
C GLU A 483 13.00 -2.68 -28.41
N LEU A 484 11.84 -3.11 -28.92
CA LEU A 484 10.87 -3.99 -28.23
C LEU A 484 10.68 -5.37 -28.88
#